data_AF-A0A846CIM9-F1
#
_entry.id   AF-A0A846CIM9-F1
#
_cell.length_a   1.000
_cell.length_b   1.000
_cell.length_c   1.000
_cell.angle_alpha   90.00
_cell.angle_beta   90.00
_cell.angle_gamma   90.00
#
_symmetry.space_group_name_H-M   'P 1'
#
loop_
_entity.id
_entity.type
_entity.pdbx_description
1 polymer ?
#
loop_
_entity_poly.entity_id
_entity_poly.type
_entity_poly.pdbx_seq_one_letter_code
_entity_poly.pdbx_strand_id
1 'polypeptide(L)'
;MVILKRLKSDFLLQITIIAAIILFICSSVRHLLFQSSAFEMGIYDQVTYLISQNLPPISSFLDIHHLGNHAAWAMYPVALLYKIYPSVYWLLLIQAICLAIGTLPTWSLARYSGLNKQQALAIVIVYLLYPVVFNLNLFDFHPEVMALPAILGAILAAKLDKTVWFCLAILWVLGCKDALSLPVAAMGFWLYFY
;
A
#
# COMPACT_ATOMS: atom_id res chain seq x y z
N MET A 1 17.15 -18.90 4.50
CA MET A 1 17.78 -18.34 3.28
C MET A 1 17.30 -18.98 1.95
N VAL A 2 16.14 -19.66 1.93
CA VAL A 2 15.62 -20.39 0.74
C VAL A 2 14.43 -19.68 0.07
N ILE A 3 13.77 -18.75 0.76
CA ILE A 3 12.52 -18.12 0.31
C ILE A 3 12.76 -16.98 -0.70
N LEU A 4 13.88 -16.26 -0.62
CA LEU A 4 14.23 -15.20 -1.57
C LEU A 4 14.87 -15.70 -2.88
N LYS A 5 15.42 -16.93 -2.91
CA LYS A 5 16.13 -17.46 -4.09
C LYS A 5 15.21 -17.94 -5.23
N ARG A 6 13.88 -17.89 -5.05
CA ARG A 6 12.87 -18.29 -6.06
C ARG A 6 11.93 -17.16 -6.49
N LEU A 7 12.28 -15.89 -6.22
CA LEU A 7 11.69 -14.72 -6.87
C LEU A 7 12.26 -14.48 -8.29
N LYS A 8 12.68 -15.54 -9.00
CA LYS A 8 13.06 -15.47 -10.41
C LYS A 8 11.95 -16.02 -11.28
N SER A 9 10.92 -15.22 -11.43
CA SER A 9 10.36 -15.04 -12.76
C SER A 9 10.57 -13.57 -13.04
N ASP A 10 11.62 -13.23 -13.79
CA ASP A 10 11.90 -11.84 -14.22
C ASP A 10 10.62 -11.19 -14.75
N PHE A 11 9.74 -12.01 -15.33
CA PHE A 11 8.40 -11.66 -15.78
C PHE A 11 7.43 -11.14 -14.70
N LEU A 12 7.35 -11.74 -13.51
CA LEU A 12 6.48 -11.22 -12.44
C LEU A 12 6.96 -9.84 -11.96
N LEU A 13 8.27 -9.69 -11.81
CA LEU A 13 8.86 -8.42 -11.43
C LEU A 13 8.64 -7.36 -12.52
N GLN A 14 8.79 -7.73 -13.79
CA GLN A 14 8.46 -6.87 -14.92
C GLN A 14 7.00 -6.43 -14.87
N ILE A 15 6.05 -7.35 -14.67
CA ILE A 15 4.62 -7.02 -14.53
C ILE A 15 4.41 -6.03 -13.37
N THR A 16 5.05 -6.27 -12.23
CA THR A 16 4.95 -5.41 -11.04
C THR A 16 5.46 -3.99 -11.35
N ILE A 17 6.63 -3.88 -11.97
CA ILE A 17 7.23 -2.59 -12.33
C ILE A 17 6.40 -1.87 -13.38
N ILE A 18 5.97 -2.57 -14.44
CA ILE A 18 5.13 -2.00 -15.49
C ILE A 18 3.81 -1.51 -14.91
N ALA A 19 3.17 -2.30 -14.04
CA ALA A 19 1.94 -1.89 -13.35
C ALA A 19 2.17 -0.63 -12.51
N ALA A 20 3.24 -0.57 -11.71
CA ALA A 20 3.56 0.62 -10.91
C ALA A 20 3.76 1.86 -11.79
N ILE A 21 4.46 1.73 -12.92
CA ILE A 21 4.69 2.84 -13.87
C ILE A 21 3.37 3.31 -14.49
N ILE A 22 2.53 2.38 -14.98
CA ILE A 22 1.23 2.72 -15.57
C ILE A 22 0.35 3.44 -14.55
N LEU A 23 0.22 2.87 -13.35
CA LEU A 23 -0.58 3.44 -12.26
C LEU A 23 -0.07 4.84 -11.87
N PHE A 24 1.24 5.02 -11.76
CA PHE A 24 1.85 6.31 -11.45
C PHE A 24 1.61 7.34 -12.57
N ILE A 25 1.74 6.96 -13.84
CA ILE A 25 1.44 7.85 -14.97
C ILE A 25 -0.03 8.25 -14.95
N CYS A 26 -0.95 7.31 -14.75
CA CYS A 26 -2.38 7.59 -14.72
C CYS A 26 -2.76 8.58 -13.61
N SER A 27 -2.29 8.35 -12.39
CA SER A 27 -2.56 9.25 -11.26
C SER A 27 -1.89 10.62 -11.43
N SER A 28 -0.68 10.66 -11.98
CA SER A 28 0.03 11.91 -12.30
C SER A 28 -0.68 12.72 -13.39
N VAL A 29 -1.13 12.08 -14.47
CA VAL A 29 -1.91 12.74 -15.54
C VAL A 29 -3.21 13.28 -14.98
N ARG A 30 -3.93 12.51 -14.14
CA ARG A 30 -5.12 12.99 -13.46
C ARG A 30 -4.83 14.25 -12.63
N HIS A 31 -3.74 14.25 -11.86
CA HIS A 31 -3.34 15.41 -11.06
C HIS A 31 -2.99 16.63 -11.93
N LEU A 32 -2.24 16.45 -13.02
CA LEU A 32 -1.88 17.49 -14.00
C LEU A 32 -3.11 18.09 -14.71
N LEU A 33 -4.16 17.30 -14.90
CA LEU A 33 -5.44 17.75 -15.45
C LEU A 33 -6.34 18.42 -14.40
N PHE A 34 -5.80 18.72 -13.20
CA PHE A 34 -6.52 19.33 -12.08
C PHE A 34 -7.72 18.51 -11.60
N GLN A 35 -7.65 17.18 -11.72
CA GLN A 35 -8.71 16.25 -11.31
C GLN A 35 -8.45 15.62 -9.92
N SER A 36 -7.37 16.00 -9.23
CA SER A 36 -7.15 15.68 -7.81
C SER A 36 -7.95 16.62 -6.90
N SER A 37 -8.52 16.12 -5.81
CA SER A 37 -9.27 16.97 -4.88
C SER A 37 -8.34 17.66 -3.89
N ALA A 38 -8.75 18.86 -3.43
CA ALA A 38 -8.03 19.56 -2.38
C ALA A 38 -8.18 18.89 -1.01
N PHE A 39 -9.26 18.15 -0.78
CA PHE A 39 -9.58 17.59 0.53
C PHE A 39 -8.58 16.47 0.88
N GLU A 40 -8.65 15.31 0.23
CA GLU A 40 -7.74 14.20 0.56
C GLU A 40 -6.30 14.51 0.15
N MET A 41 -6.08 14.95 -1.10
CA MET A 41 -4.73 15.18 -1.59
C MET A 41 -4.03 16.33 -0.84
N GLY A 42 -4.75 17.42 -0.59
CA GLY A 42 -4.20 18.60 0.08
C GLY A 42 -3.92 18.36 1.56
N ILE A 43 -4.79 17.61 2.26
CA ILE A 43 -4.53 17.19 3.64
C ILE A 43 -3.22 16.41 3.71
N TYR A 44 -3.08 15.35 2.92
CA TYR A 44 -1.90 14.48 3.02
C TYR A 44 -0.62 15.14 2.49
N ASP A 45 -0.70 15.99 1.47
CA ASP A 45 0.46 16.78 1.00
C ASP A 45 0.95 17.75 2.09
N GLN A 46 0.03 18.49 2.71
CA GLN A 46 0.35 19.46 3.77
C GLN A 46 0.91 18.78 5.01
N VAL A 47 0.25 17.75 5.55
CA VAL A 47 0.73 17.10 6.78
C VAL A 47 2.07 16.41 6.55
N THR A 48 2.29 15.81 5.37
CA THR A 48 3.58 15.20 5.03
C THR A 48 4.69 16.25 4.97
N TYR A 49 4.41 17.41 4.38
CA TYR A 49 5.31 18.55 4.40
C TYR A 49 5.64 18.99 5.82
N LEU A 50 4.63 19.23 6.68
CA LEU A 50 4.84 19.67 8.06
C LEU A 50 5.69 18.67 8.87
N ILE A 51 5.41 17.37 8.75
CA ILE A 51 6.23 16.32 9.37
C ILE A 51 7.68 16.43 8.89
N SER A 52 7.91 16.62 7.58
CA SER A 52 9.26 16.70 7.01
C SER A 52 10.08 17.87 7.56
N GLN A 53 9.40 18.95 7.96
CA GLN A 53 10.00 20.17 8.53
C GLN A 53 10.09 20.13 10.06
N ASN A 54 9.70 19.02 10.71
CA ASN A 54 9.53 18.93 12.17
C ASN A 54 8.56 19.97 12.74
N LEU A 55 7.58 20.41 11.94
CA LEU A 55 6.50 21.28 12.38
C LEU A 55 5.32 20.44 12.87
N PRO A 56 4.45 20.97 13.75
CA PRO A 56 3.22 20.29 14.14
C PRO A 56 2.37 19.99 12.89
N PRO A 57 2.08 18.71 12.58
CA PRO A 57 1.31 18.33 11.40
C PRO A 57 -0.18 18.52 11.64
N ILE A 58 -0.59 19.78 11.81
CA ILE A 58 -1.98 20.18 11.97
C ILE A 58 -2.50 20.56 10.59
N SER A 59 -3.53 19.86 10.12
CA SER A 59 -4.11 20.15 8.81
C SER A 59 -4.93 21.44 8.85
N SER A 60 -4.76 22.32 7.88
CA SER A 60 -5.61 23.52 7.75
C SER A 60 -7.04 23.22 7.29
N PHE A 61 -7.32 21.99 6.84
CA PHE A 61 -8.67 21.56 6.49
C PHE A 61 -9.43 20.99 7.69
N LEU A 62 -8.74 20.23 8.55
CA LEU A 62 -9.36 19.51 9.67
C LEU A 62 -9.15 20.20 11.02
N ASP A 63 -8.17 21.10 11.13
CA ASP A 63 -7.74 21.77 12.37
C ASP A 63 -7.40 20.80 13.52
N ILE A 64 -6.91 19.62 13.15
CA ILE A 64 -6.45 18.58 14.08
C ILE A 64 -5.05 18.12 13.71
N HIS A 65 -4.33 17.64 14.71
CA HIS A 65 -3.05 16.97 14.51
C HIS A 65 -3.25 15.67 13.71
N HIS A 66 -2.35 15.37 12.77
CA HIS A 66 -2.40 14.20 11.89
C HIS A 66 -2.61 12.87 12.64
N LEU A 67 -1.96 12.66 13.78
CA LEU A 67 -2.20 11.46 14.60
C LEU A 67 -3.61 11.39 15.22
N GLY A 68 -4.31 12.51 15.36
CA GLY A 68 -5.73 12.54 15.70
C GLY A 68 -6.64 12.19 14.51
N ASN A 69 -6.11 12.22 13.28
CA ASN A 69 -6.77 11.77 12.07
C ASN A 69 -6.41 10.31 11.78
N HIS A 70 -7.19 9.38 12.35
CA HIS A 70 -7.06 7.94 12.13
C HIS A 70 -5.72 7.30 12.56
N ALA A 71 -4.94 7.96 13.42
CA ALA A 71 -3.65 7.46 13.93
C ALA A 71 -2.67 6.98 12.82
N ALA A 72 -2.74 7.58 11.63
CA ALA A 72 -2.01 7.16 10.43
C ALA A 72 -0.50 7.46 10.48
N TRP A 73 0.22 6.90 11.46
CA TRP A 73 1.64 7.16 11.68
C TRP A 73 2.55 6.66 10.55
N ALA A 74 2.05 5.83 9.63
CA ALA A 74 2.76 5.42 8.42
C ALA A 74 3.16 6.61 7.52
N MET A 75 2.59 7.80 7.73
CA MET A 75 3.01 9.03 7.02
C MET A 75 4.37 9.59 7.47
N TYR A 76 4.84 9.25 8.67
CA TYR A 76 6.14 9.73 9.16
C TYR A 76 7.33 9.26 8.32
N PRO A 77 7.46 7.96 7.95
CA PRO A 77 8.49 7.55 7.02
C PRO A 77 8.30 8.15 5.61
N VAL A 78 7.06 8.39 5.16
CA VAL A 78 6.78 9.05 3.87
C VAL A 78 7.34 10.48 3.84
N ALA A 79 7.25 11.20 4.95
CA ALA A 79 7.76 12.57 5.07
C ALA A 79 9.29 12.69 4.87
N LEU A 80 10.05 11.60 4.98
CA LEU A 80 11.48 11.60 4.67
C LEU A 80 11.74 11.94 3.19
N LEU A 81 10.83 11.58 2.28
CA LEU A 81 10.93 11.93 0.86
C LEU A 81 10.71 13.43 0.63
N TYR A 82 9.81 14.04 1.40
CA TYR A 82 9.55 15.48 1.35
C TYR A 82 10.74 16.30 1.87
N LYS A 83 11.57 15.70 2.72
CA LYS A 83 12.84 16.30 3.15
C LYS A 83 13.86 16.41 2.01
N ILE A 84 13.79 15.52 1.01
CA ILE A 84 14.62 15.56 -0.21
C ILE A 84 14.03 16.60 -1.16
N TYR A 85 12.74 16.46 -1.48
CA TYR A 85 12.01 17.38 -2.34
C TYR A 85 10.51 17.31 -2.02
N PRO A 86 9.88 18.40 -1.53
CA PRO A 86 8.48 18.39 -1.16
C PRO A 86 7.61 18.37 -2.42
N SER A 87 6.97 17.23 -2.68
CA SER A 87 6.22 17.02 -3.91
C SER A 87 5.15 15.95 -3.75
N VAL A 88 3.93 16.34 -4.13
CA VAL A 88 2.73 15.50 -4.22
C VAL A 88 2.94 14.21 -5.03
N TYR A 89 3.86 14.22 -5.99
CA TYR A 89 4.16 13.04 -6.82
C TYR A 89 4.81 11.90 -6.03
N TRP A 90 5.43 12.17 -4.87
CA TRP A 90 5.89 11.09 -3.98
C TRP A 90 4.71 10.27 -3.46
N LEU A 91 3.63 10.93 -3.07
CA LEU A 91 2.42 10.28 -2.57
C LEU A 91 1.78 9.41 -3.66
N LEU A 92 1.62 9.97 -4.87
CA LEU A 92 1.11 9.23 -6.02
C LEU A 92 1.99 8.02 -6.38
N LEU A 93 3.31 8.19 -6.34
CA LEU A 93 4.27 7.11 -6.61
C LEU A 93 4.17 6.00 -5.57
N ILE A 94 4.13 6.34 -4.28
CA ILE A 94 3.98 5.36 -3.20
C ILE A 94 2.68 4.58 -3.36
N GLN A 95 1.56 5.25 -3.59
CA GLN A 95 0.26 4.61 -3.80
C GLN A 95 0.31 3.62 -4.97
N ALA A 96 0.86 4.03 -6.12
CA ALA A 96 1.02 3.18 -7.29
C ALA A 96 1.93 1.97 -7.01
N ILE A 97 3.04 2.16 -6.31
CA ILE A 97 3.96 1.08 -5.91
C ILE A 97 3.28 0.11 -4.96
N CYS A 98 2.57 0.58 -3.93
CA CYS A 98 1.89 -0.28 -2.96
C CYS A 98 0.83 -1.16 -3.64
N LEU A 99 0.02 -0.59 -4.54
CA LEU A 99 -0.95 -1.34 -5.33
C LEU A 99 -0.28 -2.39 -6.22
N ALA A 100 0.81 -2.03 -6.90
CA ALA A 100 1.54 -2.96 -7.76
C ALA A 100 2.25 -4.07 -6.98
N ILE A 101 2.88 -3.77 -5.84
CA ILE A 101 3.59 -4.74 -4.99
C ILE A 101 2.63 -5.82 -4.47
N GLY A 102 1.33 -5.54 -4.34
CA GLY A 102 0.33 -6.55 -3.98
C GLY A 102 0.29 -7.76 -4.92
N THR A 103 0.84 -7.66 -6.13
CA THR A 103 1.04 -8.81 -7.04
C THR A 103 1.97 -9.88 -6.48
N LEU A 104 2.98 -9.51 -5.69
CA LEU A 104 3.99 -10.43 -5.14
C LEU A 104 3.40 -11.39 -4.09
N PRO A 105 2.71 -10.93 -3.03
CA PRO A 105 2.04 -11.83 -2.11
C PRO A 105 0.86 -12.54 -2.76
N THR A 106 0.15 -11.92 -3.71
CA THR A 106 -0.92 -12.57 -4.49
C THR A 106 -0.42 -13.79 -5.26
N TRP A 107 0.68 -13.64 -6.01
CA TRP A 107 1.35 -14.75 -6.68
C TRP A 107 1.77 -15.84 -5.70
N SER A 108 2.39 -15.45 -4.60
CA SER A 108 2.93 -16.39 -3.61
C SER A 108 1.82 -17.18 -2.93
N LEU A 109 0.70 -16.54 -2.60
CA LEU A 109 -0.51 -17.19 -2.07
C LEU A 109 -1.12 -18.15 -3.10
N ALA A 110 -1.25 -17.74 -4.36
CA ALA A 110 -1.72 -18.62 -5.43
C ALA A 110 -0.85 -19.87 -5.58
N ARG A 111 0.48 -19.70 -5.55
CA ARG A 111 1.46 -20.80 -5.61
C ARG A 111 1.41 -21.69 -4.37
N TYR A 112 1.20 -21.10 -3.19
CA TYR A 112 1.04 -21.84 -1.94
C TYR A 112 -0.22 -22.71 -1.99
N SER A 113 -1.31 -22.22 -2.56
CA SER A 113 -2.57 -22.97 -2.76
C SER A 113 -2.51 -24.05 -3.85
N GLY A 114 -1.32 -24.38 -4.37
CA GLY A 114 -1.14 -25.47 -5.34
C GLY A 114 -1.38 -25.09 -6.81
N LEU A 115 -1.69 -23.82 -7.12
CA LEU A 115 -1.91 -23.40 -8.51
C LEU A 115 -0.62 -23.49 -9.34
N ASN A 116 -0.75 -23.89 -10.59
CA ASN A 116 0.38 -23.92 -11.53
C ASN A 116 0.83 -22.48 -11.90
N LYS A 117 1.94 -22.33 -12.65
CA LYS A 117 2.52 -21.00 -12.91
C LYS A 117 1.56 -20.11 -13.72
N GLN A 118 0.87 -20.68 -14.69
CA GLN A 118 -0.07 -19.94 -15.55
C GLN A 118 -1.32 -19.52 -14.77
N GLN A 119 -1.84 -20.41 -13.93
CA GLN A 119 -2.96 -20.10 -13.05
C GLN A 119 -2.61 -19.01 -12.03
N ALA A 120 -1.45 -19.10 -11.38
CA ALA A 120 -0.99 -18.06 -10.45
C ALA A 120 -0.79 -16.71 -11.17
N LEU A 121 -0.32 -16.73 -12.42
CA LEU A 121 -0.19 -15.53 -13.23
C LEU A 121 -1.57 -14.93 -13.54
N ALA A 122 -2.54 -15.78 -13.90
CA ALA A 122 -3.91 -15.34 -14.13
C ALA A 122 -4.49 -14.66 -12.89
N ILE A 123 -4.26 -15.18 -11.68
CA ILE A 123 -4.68 -14.52 -10.43
C ILE A 123 -4.02 -13.15 -10.24
N VAL A 124 -2.72 -13.02 -10.56
CA VAL A 124 -2.02 -11.72 -10.53
C VAL A 124 -2.63 -10.72 -11.49
N ILE A 125 -2.94 -11.15 -12.72
CA ILE A 125 -3.58 -10.28 -13.72
C ILE A 125 -4.99 -9.90 -13.28
N VAL A 126 -5.77 -10.84 -12.74
CA VAL A 126 -7.10 -10.56 -12.17
C VAL A 126 -7.02 -9.55 -11.04
N TYR A 127 -6.03 -9.66 -10.15
CA TYR A 127 -5.80 -8.67 -9.10
C TYR A 127 -5.51 -7.27 -9.67
N LEU A 128 -4.62 -7.16 -10.67
CA LEU A 128 -4.28 -5.87 -11.29
C LEU A 128 -5.47 -5.26 -12.05
N LEU A 129 -6.31 -6.08 -12.67
CA LEU A 129 -7.51 -5.67 -13.38
C LEU A 129 -8.72 -5.48 -12.45
N TYR A 130 -8.58 -5.77 -11.15
CA TYR A 130 -9.67 -5.61 -10.21
C TYR A 130 -10.04 -4.11 -10.13
N PRO A 131 -11.30 -3.72 -10.38
CA PRO A 131 -11.67 -2.31 -10.50
C PRO A 131 -11.30 -1.46 -9.28
N VAL A 132 -11.30 -2.05 -8.07
CA VAL A 132 -10.93 -1.32 -6.85
C VAL A 132 -9.45 -0.92 -6.85
N VAL A 133 -8.54 -1.74 -7.40
CA VAL A 133 -7.11 -1.38 -7.51
C VAL A 133 -6.95 -0.16 -8.40
N PHE A 134 -7.61 -0.15 -9.55
CA PHE A 134 -7.56 0.97 -10.49
C PHE A 134 -8.24 2.22 -9.94
N ASN A 135 -9.43 2.07 -9.34
CA ASN A 135 -10.19 3.19 -8.79
C ASN A 135 -9.46 3.85 -7.61
N LEU A 136 -8.83 3.06 -6.73
CA LEU A 136 -7.99 3.60 -5.65
C LEU A 136 -6.80 4.39 -6.22
N ASN A 137 -6.16 3.88 -7.28
CA ASN A 137 -5.06 4.61 -7.92
C ASN A 137 -5.50 5.92 -8.59
N LEU A 138 -6.68 5.93 -9.22
CA LEU A 138 -7.28 7.11 -9.84
C LEU A 138 -7.99 8.02 -8.83
N PHE A 139 -7.94 7.71 -7.54
CA PHE A 139 -8.37 8.60 -6.50
C PHE A 139 -7.17 9.32 -5.87
N ASP A 140 -7.42 10.23 -4.94
CA ASP A 140 -6.35 10.91 -4.22
C ASP A 140 -5.60 9.96 -3.31
N PHE A 141 -4.47 10.41 -2.75
CA PHE A 141 -3.65 9.57 -1.89
C PHE A 141 -4.38 9.19 -0.60
N HIS A 142 -4.36 7.90 -0.27
CA HIS A 142 -4.91 7.36 0.97
C HIS A 142 -3.87 6.49 1.68
N PRO A 143 -3.52 6.78 2.95
CA PRO A 143 -2.56 5.97 3.69
C PRO A 143 -2.93 4.49 3.79
N GLU A 144 -4.23 4.16 3.86
CA GLU A 144 -4.72 2.78 3.93
C GLU A 144 -4.33 1.92 2.71
N VAL A 145 -4.03 2.53 1.55
CA VAL A 145 -3.58 1.78 0.37
C VAL A 145 -2.20 1.13 0.62
N MET A 146 -1.36 1.74 1.46
CA MET A 146 -0.08 1.16 1.87
C MET A 146 -0.24 -0.11 2.71
N ALA A 147 -1.43 -0.34 3.29
CA ALA A 147 -1.72 -1.54 4.06
C ALA A 147 -1.98 -2.76 3.17
N LEU A 148 -2.44 -2.57 1.93
CA LEU A 148 -2.85 -3.66 1.04
C LEU A 148 -1.77 -4.75 0.84
N PRO A 149 -0.52 -4.43 0.44
CA PRO A 149 0.51 -5.45 0.32
C PRO A 149 0.87 -6.08 1.67
N ALA A 150 0.74 -5.36 2.78
CA ALA A 150 1.01 -5.87 4.12
C ALA A 150 -0.09 -6.82 4.62
N ILE A 151 -1.37 -6.58 4.32
CA ILE A 151 -2.48 -7.50 4.63
C ILE A 151 -2.25 -8.84 3.91
N LEU A 152 -1.97 -8.79 2.61
CA LEU A 152 -1.68 -10.00 1.83
C LEU A 152 -0.39 -10.69 2.31
N GLY A 153 0.62 -9.90 2.64
CA GLY A 153 1.87 -10.37 3.23
C GLY A 153 1.69 -11.03 4.59
N ALA A 154 0.79 -10.53 5.44
CA ALA A 154 0.45 -11.10 6.73
C ALA A 154 -0.17 -12.49 6.55
N ILE A 155 -1.16 -12.63 5.66
CA ILE A 155 -1.78 -13.93 5.35
C ILE A 155 -0.72 -14.92 4.85
N LEU A 156 0.16 -14.48 3.95
CA LEU A 156 1.25 -15.30 3.44
C LEU A 156 2.24 -15.70 4.54
N ALA A 157 2.61 -14.76 5.41
CA ALA A 157 3.53 -15.00 6.52
C ALA A 157 2.94 -16.00 7.52
N ALA A 158 1.64 -15.89 7.83
CA ALA A 158 0.93 -16.84 8.68
C ALA A 158 0.97 -18.26 8.07
N LYS A 159 0.64 -18.39 6.78
CA LYS A 159 0.68 -19.68 6.06
C LYS A 159 2.07 -20.31 5.94
N LEU A 160 3.13 -19.52 6.08
CA LEU A 160 4.53 -19.95 5.99
C LEU A 160 5.22 -20.06 7.37
N ASP A 161 4.46 -19.98 8.46
CA ASP A 161 4.97 -20.00 9.84
C ASP A 161 6.06 -18.94 10.08
N LYS A 162 5.83 -17.73 9.57
CA LYS A 162 6.74 -16.57 9.68
C LYS A 162 6.19 -15.53 10.64
N THR A 163 6.10 -15.88 11.92
CA THR A 163 5.50 -15.06 12.98
C THR A 163 6.05 -13.63 13.05
N VAL A 164 7.37 -13.44 12.94
CA VAL A 164 7.98 -12.10 12.97
C VAL A 164 7.47 -11.23 11.81
N TRP A 165 7.43 -11.78 10.59
CA TRP A 165 6.94 -11.05 9.41
C TRP A 165 5.44 -10.78 9.48
N PHE A 166 4.67 -11.72 10.04
CA PHE A 166 3.26 -11.52 10.33
C PHE A 166 3.05 -10.34 11.28
N CYS A 167 3.74 -10.31 12.43
CA CYS A 167 3.62 -9.22 13.40
C CYS A 167 4.04 -7.87 12.81
N LEU A 168 5.14 -7.82 12.05
CA LEU A 168 5.59 -6.59 11.38
C LEU A 168 4.56 -6.09 10.36
N ALA A 169 3.95 -7.00 9.59
CA ALA A 169 2.91 -6.64 8.64
C ALA A 169 1.66 -6.10 9.35
N ILE A 170 1.20 -6.74 10.43
CA ILE A 170 0.07 -6.25 11.23
C ILE A 170 0.36 -4.87 11.83
N LEU A 171 1.55 -4.67 12.40
CA LEU A 171 1.95 -3.38 12.94
C LEU A 171 1.88 -2.29 11.86
N TRP A 172 2.40 -2.58 10.66
CA TRP A 172 2.32 -1.65 9.53
C TRP A 172 0.87 -1.35 9.10
N VAL A 173 0.02 -2.37 9.00
CA VAL A 173 -1.41 -2.21 8.67
C VAL A 173 -2.10 -1.27 9.66
N LEU A 174 -1.89 -1.48 10.96
CA LEU A 174 -2.45 -0.63 12.01
C LEU A 174 -1.86 0.79 12.01
N GLY A 175 -0.67 0.97 11.45
CA GLY A 175 -0.07 2.28 11.24
C GLY A 175 -0.56 3.06 10.04
N CYS A 176 -1.21 2.39 9.09
CA CYS A 176 -1.77 3.05 7.93
C CYS A 176 -3.08 3.76 8.29
N LYS A 177 -3.95 3.11 9.08
CA LYS A 177 -5.24 3.68 9.52
C LYS A 177 -5.85 2.86 10.65
N ASP A 178 -6.40 3.52 11.66
CA ASP A 178 -7.08 2.89 12.80
C ASP A 178 -8.24 1.95 12.39
N ALA A 179 -9.00 2.31 11.36
CA ALA A 179 -10.14 1.54 10.85
C ALA A 179 -9.73 0.14 10.35
N LEU A 180 -8.43 -0.08 10.05
CA LEU A 180 -7.90 -1.38 9.63
C LEU A 180 -7.76 -2.38 10.79
N SER A 181 -7.95 -1.92 12.04
CA SER A 181 -8.03 -2.80 13.21
C SER A 181 -9.14 -3.85 13.09
N LEU A 182 -10.28 -3.50 12.48
CA LEU A 182 -11.38 -4.43 12.27
C LEU A 182 -11.03 -5.54 11.25
N PRO A 183 -10.50 -5.24 10.04
CA PRO A 183 -9.92 -6.25 9.15
C PRO A 183 -8.86 -7.14 9.81
N VAL A 184 -7.99 -6.57 10.64
CA VAL A 184 -6.97 -7.34 11.39
C VAL A 184 -7.63 -8.31 12.38
N ALA A 185 -8.63 -7.86 13.13
CA ALA A 185 -9.38 -8.72 14.04
C ALA A 185 -10.10 -9.86 13.29
N ALA A 186 -10.73 -9.54 12.15
CA ALA A 186 -11.39 -10.54 11.31
C ALA A 186 -10.39 -11.57 10.75
N MET A 187 -9.18 -11.13 10.35
CA MET A 187 -8.10 -12.04 9.94
C MET A 187 -7.69 -12.95 11.10
N GLY A 188 -7.54 -12.42 12.31
CA GLY A 188 -7.21 -13.21 13.50
C GLY A 188 -8.27 -14.26 13.81
N PHE A 189 -9.56 -13.89 13.73
CA PHE A 189 -10.67 -14.83 13.87
C PHE A 189 -10.62 -15.92 12.80
N TRP A 190 -10.37 -15.57 11.54
CA TRP A 190 -10.24 -16.54 10.46
C TRP A 190 -9.07 -17.51 10.69
N LEU A 191 -7.89 -17.01 11.05
CA LEU A 191 -6.70 -17.82 11.35
C LEU A 191 -6.85 -18.73 12.58
N TYR A 192 -7.81 -18.44 13.47
CA TYR A 192 -8.11 -19.33 14.59
C TYR A 192 -8.76 -20.64 14.15
N PHE A 193 -9.52 -20.62 13.04
CA PHE A 193 -10.23 -21.80 12.53
C PHE A 193 -9.48 -22.53 11.40
N TYR A 194 -8.51 -21.90 10.74
CA TYR A 194 -7.83 -22.39 9.54
C TYR A 194 -6.32 -22.21 9.62
#